data_AF-A0A376MX28-F1
#
_entry.id   AF-A0A376MX28-F1
#
_cell.length_a   1.000
_cell.length_b   1.000
_cell.length_c   1.000
_cell.angle_alpha   90.00
_cell.angle_beta   90.00
_cell.angle_gamma   90.00
#
_symmetry.space_group_name_H-M   'P 1'
#
loop_
_entity.id
_entity.type
_entity.pdbx_description
1 polymer ?
#
loop_
_entity_poly.entity_id
_entity_poly.type
_entity_poly.pdbx_seq_one_letter_code
_entity_poly.pdbx_strand_id
1 'polypeptide(L)'
;MSADGTTKWRYNHNGELVITGDNATVNNNGKTTVDGKDSTGTEINGNNGKVIQDGDLDVSGGGHGIDITGDSATVDNKGTMTVTDPESIGIQIDGDKAVVNNEGDSTISNGGTGTQINDDDATANNNGKTTVDGKDSTGTEINGNNGKVIQDGDLDVSGGGHGIDITGDSATVDNKGTMTVTDPESMGIQIDGDKAIVNNEGESTITNGGTGTQINGDDATANNNGKTTVDGKDSTGTEINGNNGKVIQGGDLDVSGGGHGIDITGDSATVDNKGTMTVTDPESIGIQIDGDKAVVNNEGDSSISNGGTGTQINGDDATANNSGKTTVDGKDSTGTEINGNNGKVIQDGDLDVSGGGHGIDITGDSATVDNKGTMTVTDPESIGIQIDGDKAIVNNEGDSTISNGGTGTQINGDDATANNNGKTTVDGKDSTGTEINGNNGKVIQDGDLDVSGGGHGIDITGDSATVDNKGTMTVTDPESMGIQIDGDKAIVNNEGESTITNGGTGTQINGDDATAKQQRQNYR
;
A
#
# COMPACT_ATOMS: atom_id res chain seq x y z
N MET A 1 44.45 -32.46 19.76
CA MET A 1 44.21 -33.37 18.61
C MET A 1 43.01 -34.22 18.94
N SER A 2 42.03 -34.28 18.03
CA SER A 2 40.91 -35.21 18.10
C SER A 2 41.36 -36.67 17.97
N ALA A 3 40.47 -37.60 18.31
CA ALA A 3 40.75 -39.04 18.27
C ALA A 3 40.97 -39.59 16.83
N ASP A 4 40.50 -38.88 15.80
CA ASP A 4 40.67 -39.21 14.37
C ASP A 4 41.91 -38.56 13.72
N GLY A 5 42.56 -37.62 14.41
CA GLY A 5 43.76 -36.91 13.92
C GLY A 5 43.50 -35.87 12.82
N THR A 6 42.27 -35.71 12.35
CA THR A 6 41.88 -34.76 11.29
C THR A 6 41.51 -33.39 11.84
N THR A 7 40.89 -33.35 13.03
CA THR A 7 40.50 -32.09 13.69
C THR A 7 41.59 -31.62 14.67
N LYS A 8 42.01 -30.36 14.54
CA LYS A 8 42.99 -29.71 15.41
C LYS A 8 42.31 -28.57 16.15
N TRP A 9 42.63 -28.41 17.43
CA TRP A 9 42.15 -27.28 18.23
C TRP A 9 43.29 -26.71 19.06
N ARG A 10 43.23 -25.41 19.36
CA ARG A 10 44.15 -24.70 20.26
C ARG A 10 43.46 -23.47 20.85
N TYR A 11 43.95 -23.02 21.99
CA TYR A 11 43.77 -21.61 22.38
C TYR A 11 44.94 -20.82 21.82
N ASN A 12 44.68 -19.71 21.15
CA ASN A 12 45.76 -18.83 20.68
C ASN A 12 46.23 -17.88 21.81
N HIS A 13 47.18 -17.00 21.49
CA HIS A 13 47.75 -16.06 22.47
C HIS A 13 46.77 -15.00 23.01
N ASN A 14 45.64 -14.80 22.32
CA ASN A 14 44.57 -13.88 22.71
C ASN A 14 43.49 -14.59 23.56
N GLY A 15 43.60 -15.91 23.74
CA GLY A 15 42.61 -16.70 24.49
C GLY A 15 41.46 -17.24 23.63
N GLU A 16 41.55 -17.10 22.30
CA GLU A 16 40.53 -17.50 21.32
C GLU A 16 40.59 -19.00 21.08
N LEU A 17 39.43 -19.67 21.04
CA LEU A 17 39.35 -21.09 20.68
C LEU A 17 39.34 -21.24 19.17
N VAL A 18 40.43 -21.78 18.61
CA VAL A 18 40.55 -22.01 17.16
C VAL A 18 40.52 -23.50 16.85
N ILE A 19 39.61 -23.91 15.97
CA ILE A 19 39.45 -25.28 15.49
C ILE A 19 39.64 -25.32 13.97
N THR A 20 40.39 -26.31 13.48
CA THR A 20 40.55 -26.58 12.05
C THR A 20 40.21 -28.04 11.76
N GLY A 21 39.32 -28.26 10.81
CA GLY A 21 38.87 -29.57 10.34
C GLY A 21 37.36 -29.70 10.32
N ASP A 22 36.84 -30.47 9.36
CA ASP A 22 35.41 -30.67 9.15
C ASP A 22 34.72 -31.34 10.35
N ASN A 23 33.42 -31.11 10.48
CA ASN A 23 32.53 -31.70 11.49
C ASN A 23 32.95 -31.38 12.93
N ALA A 24 33.61 -30.24 13.15
CA ALA A 24 33.91 -29.75 14.48
C ALA A 24 32.62 -29.46 15.26
N THR A 25 32.62 -29.71 16.57
CA THR A 25 31.49 -29.36 17.45
C THR A 25 32.01 -28.69 18.71
N VAL A 26 31.49 -27.51 19.02
CA VAL A 26 31.78 -26.75 20.23
C VAL A 26 30.49 -26.62 21.04
N ASN A 27 30.55 -26.99 22.32
CA ASN A 27 29.47 -26.77 23.27
C ASN A 27 29.94 -25.79 24.32
N ASN A 28 29.31 -24.63 24.39
CA ASN A 28 29.64 -23.59 25.35
C ASN A 28 28.44 -23.30 26.26
N ASN A 29 28.60 -23.70 27.51
CA ASN A 29 27.56 -23.54 28.54
C ASN A 29 27.83 -22.32 29.44
N GLY A 30 28.96 -21.64 29.24
CA GLY A 30 29.37 -20.48 30.01
C GLY A 30 29.05 -19.19 29.27
N LYS A 31 29.07 -18.08 30.02
CA LYS A 31 29.04 -16.75 29.41
C LYS A 31 30.32 -16.50 28.63
N THR A 32 30.17 -16.01 27.40
CA THR A 32 31.25 -15.55 26.53
C THR A 32 31.22 -14.03 26.49
N THR A 33 32.38 -13.40 26.63
CA THR A 33 32.55 -11.97 26.41
C THR A 33 33.72 -11.80 25.47
N VAL A 34 33.47 -11.17 24.32
CA VAL A 34 34.49 -10.84 23.32
C VAL A 34 34.53 -9.32 23.21
N ASP A 35 35.71 -8.74 23.44
CA ASP A 35 35.89 -7.29 23.40
C ASP A 35 37.18 -6.94 22.64
N GLY A 36 37.07 -5.94 21.76
CA GLY A 36 38.16 -5.36 21.01
C GLY A 36 38.34 -5.95 19.61
N LYS A 37 38.85 -5.08 18.71
CA LYS A 37 39.09 -5.38 17.30
C LYS A 37 39.93 -6.63 17.12
N ASP A 38 39.56 -7.44 16.12
CA ASP A 38 40.23 -8.69 15.74
C ASP A 38 40.20 -9.79 16.83
N SER A 39 39.41 -9.63 17.89
CA SER A 39 39.20 -10.67 18.90
C SER A 39 38.08 -11.62 18.46
N THR A 40 38.32 -12.93 18.55
CA THR A 40 37.31 -13.95 18.22
C THR A 40 37.02 -14.89 19.39
N GLY A 41 35.77 -15.10 19.77
CA GLY A 41 35.42 -16.02 20.85
C GLY A 41 35.66 -17.49 20.47
N THR A 42 34.92 -17.96 19.47
CA THR A 42 35.04 -19.31 18.90
C THR A 42 35.25 -19.23 17.39
N GLU A 43 36.36 -19.78 16.89
CA GLU A 43 36.69 -19.83 15.46
C GLU A 43 36.71 -21.29 14.98
N ILE A 44 35.95 -21.61 13.93
CA ILE A 44 35.96 -22.93 13.27
C ILE A 44 36.27 -22.78 11.79
N ASN A 45 37.35 -23.42 11.34
CA ASN A 45 37.71 -23.52 9.92
C ASN A 45 37.47 -24.96 9.42
N GLY A 46 36.34 -25.20 8.75
CA GLY A 46 36.00 -26.50 8.17
C GLY A 46 34.50 -26.69 7.96
N ASN A 47 34.14 -27.55 7.02
CA ASN A 47 32.75 -27.76 6.63
C ASN A 47 31.97 -28.49 7.73
N ASN A 48 30.67 -28.24 7.82
CA ASN A 48 29.77 -28.81 8.83
C ASN A 48 30.19 -28.48 10.27
N GLY A 49 30.83 -27.33 10.48
CA GLY A 49 31.15 -26.82 11.81
C GLY A 49 29.87 -26.58 12.62
N LYS A 50 29.84 -27.01 13.88
CA LYS A 50 28.69 -26.84 14.77
C LYS A 50 29.07 -26.14 16.07
N VAL A 51 28.31 -25.11 16.45
CA VAL A 51 28.42 -24.47 17.77
C VAL A 51 27.08 -24.54 18.48
N ILE A 52 27.10 -24.93 19.75
CA ILE A 52 25.95 -24.85 20.67
C ILE A 52 26.33 -23.85 21.76
N GLN A 53 25.69 -22.69 21.76
CA GLN A 53 25.92 -21.59 22.70
C GLN A 53 24.74 -21.52 23.67
N ASP A 54 24.84 -22.24 24.79
CA ASP A 54 23.80 -22.28 25.83
C ASP A 54 23.94 -21.11 26.83
N GLY A 55 25.15 -20.57 27.02
CA GLY A 55 25.39 -19.40 27.88
C GLY A 55 25.35 -18.08 27.11
N ASP A 56 25.24 -16.95 27.82
CA ASP A 56 25.16 -15.61 27.20
C ASP A 56 26.38 -15.31 26.30
N LEU A 57 26.16 -14.56 25.23
CA LEU A 57 27.18 -14.10 24.29
C LEU A 57 27.17 -12.57 24.23
N ASP A 58 28.20 -11.94 24.80
CA ASP A 58 28.39 -10.50 24.76
C ASP A 58 29.56 -10.16 23.82
N VAL A 59 29.35 -9.30 22.83
CA VAL A 59 30.36 -8.90 21.84
C VAL A 59 30.43 -7.38 21.71
N SER A 60 31.64 -6.82 21.81
CA SER A 60 31.89 -5.37 21.73
C SER A 60 33.22 -5.01 21.07
N GLY A 61 33.41 -3.71 20.79
CA GLY A 61 34.69 -3.14 20.40
C GLY A 61 35.27 -3.62 19.07
N GLY A 62 34.45 -4.15 18.15
CA GLY A 62 34.89 -4.72 16.87
C GLY A 62 35.29 -6.21 16.95
N GLY A 63 34.84 -6.92 17.98
CA GLY A 63 35.10 -8.35 18.17
C GLY A 63 34.07 -9.25 17.46
N HIS A 64 34.42 -10.52 17.27
CA HIS A 64 33.56 -11.56 16.68
C HIS A 64 33.24 -12.64 17.72
N GLY A 65 31.97 -12.91 18.00
CA GLY A 65 31.57 -13.89 19.00
C GLY A 65 31.86 -15.32 18.57
N ILE A 66 31.16 -15.77 17.53
CA ILE A 66 31.33 -17.05 16.87
C ILE A 66 31.65 -16.77 15.40
N ASP A 67 32.72 -17.36 14.89
CA ASP A 67 33.20 -17.21 13.52
C ASP A 67 33.44 -18.59 12.91
N ILE A 68 32.75 -18.90 11.81
CA ILE A 68 32.87 -20.18 11.13
C ILE A 68 33.10 -19.96 9.63
N THR A 69 34.21 -20.46 9.12
CA THR A 69 34.44 -20.58 7.68
C THR A 69 34.25 -22.03 7.24
N GLY A 70 33.26 -22.29 6.41
CA GLY A 70 32.98 -23.58 5.78
C GLY A 70 31.49 -23.88 5.58
N ASP A 71 31.19 -24.58 4.49
CA ASP A 71 29.81 -24.89 4.08
C ASP A 71 29.04 -25.68 5.14
N SER A 72 27.72 -25.48 5.17
CA SER A 72 26.76 -26.23 5.98
C SER A 72 27.04 -26.15 7.48
N ALA A 73 27.63 -25.05 7.94
CA ALA A 73 27.81 -24.80 9.36
C ALA A 73 26.47 -24.60 10.08
N THR A 74 26.45 -24.86 11.39
CA THR A 74 25.26 -24.68 12.22
C THR A 74 25.60 -24.04 13.56
N VAL A 75 24.89 -22.98 13.93
CA VAL A 75 24.99 -22.37 15.26
C VAL A 75 23.64 -22.43 15.96
N ASP A 76 23.59 -23.12 17.11
CA ASP A 76 22.43 -23.16 18.00
C ASP A 76 22.69 -22.22 19.18
N ASN A 77 22.20 -20.98 19.13
CA ASN A 77 22.34 -19.97 20.18
C ASN A 77 21.09 -19.91 21.07
N LYS A 78 21.19 -20.47 22.28
CA LYS A 78 20.12 -20.46 23.29
C LYS A 78 20.32 -19.41 24.38
N GLY A 79 21.56 -18.98 24.57
CA GLY A 79 21.88 -17.87 25.47
C GLY A 79 21.38 -16.55 24.89
N THR A 80 21.28 -15.52 25.74
CA THR A 80 21.04 -14.17 25.25
C THR A 80 22.26 -13.68 24.48
N MET A 81 22.03 -12.96 23.38
CA MET A 81 23.09 -12.30 22.61
C MET A 81 23.03 -10.80 22.81
N THR A 82 24.16 -10.17 23.12
CA THR A 82 24.30 -8.71 23.12
C THR A 82 25.47 -8.34 22.21
N VAL A 83 25.21 -7.52 21.19
CA VAL A 83 26.25 -7.01 20.29
C VAL A 83 26.22 -5.49 20.29
N THR A 84 27.37 -4.86 20.49
CA THR A 84 27.48 -3.40 20.50
C THR A 84 28.77 -2.91 19.86
N ASP A 85 28.79 -1.65 19.45
CA ASP A 85 29.87 -0.96 18.74
C ASP A 85 30.05 -1.39 17.26
N PRO A 86 30.61 -0.49 16.42
CA PRO A 86 30.87 -0.80 15.01
C PRO A 86 31.82 -1.98 14.83
N GLU A 87 31.64 -2.70 13.71
CA GLU A 87 32.42 -3.89 13.33
C GLU A 87 32.27 -5.10 14.29
N SER A 88 31.49 -4.99 15.36
CA SER A 88 31.23 -6.13 16.25
C SER A 88 30.23 -7.09 15.62
N ILE A 89 30.52 -8.39 15.60
CA ILE A 89 29.63 -9.43 15.05
C ILE A 89 29.36 -10.51 16.08
N GLY A 90 28.10 -10.78 16.39
CA GLY A 90 27.71 -11.85 17.31
C GLY A 90 28.05 -13.24 16.76
N ILE A 91 27.46 -13.57 15.62
CA ILE A 91 27.69 -14.82 14.89
C ILE A 91 28.03 -14.47 13.44
N GLN A 92 29.16 -14.95 12.93
CA GLN A 92 29.56 -14.87 11.54
C GLN A 92 29.73 -16.28 10.97
N ILE A 93 29.17 -16.53 9.79
CA ILE A 93 29.42 -17.74 9.02
C ILE A 93 29.71 -17.38 7.56
N ASP A 94 30.86 -17.83 7.06
CA ASP A 94 31.22 -17.79 5.64
C ASP A 94 31.09 -19.19 5.04
N GLY A 95 30.00 -19.45 4.32
CA GLY A 95 29.82 -20.70 3.58
C GLY A 95 28.37 -21.04 3.26
N ASP A 96 28.17 -21.71 2.12
CA ASP A 96 26.87 -22.11 1.60
C ASP A 96 26.04 -22.92 2.62
N LYS A 97 24.72 -22.73 2.63
CA LYS A 97 23.76 -23.54 3.41
C LYS A 97 23.98 -23.50 4.92
N ALA A 98 24.58 -22.42 5.41
CA ALA A 98 24.70 -22.16 6.83
C ALA A 98 23.33 -22.05 7.51
N VAL A 99 23.25 -22.51 8.76
CA VAL A 99 22.03 -22.43 9.58
C VAL A 99 22.33 -21.82 10.93
N VAL A 100 21.67 -20.72 11.27
CA VAL A 100 21.75 -20.11 12.61
C VAL A 100 20.38 -20.20 13.29
N ASN A 101 20.35 -20.68 14.53
CA ASN A 101 19.15 -20.80 15.35
C ASN A 101 19.32 -19.93 16.60
N ASN A 102 18.69 -18.75 16.62
CA ASN A 102 18.65 -17.84 17.77
C ASN A 102 17.39 -18.12 18.59
N GLU A 103 17.51 -18.99 19.59
CA GLU A 103 16.45 -19.28 20.57
C GLU A 103 16.41 -18.24 21.71
N GLY A 104 17.55 -17.66 22.07
CA GLY A 104 17.65 -16.61 23.07
C GLY A 104 17.41 -15.21 22.51
N ASP A 105 17.08 -14.27 23.40
CA ASP A 105 16.87 -12.87 23.02
C ASP A 105 18.18 -12.23 22.52
N SER A 106 18.08 -11.39 21.50
CA SER A 106 19.19 -10.69 20.86
C SER A 106 19.00 -9.18 20.98
N THR A 107 20.01 -8.48 21.51
CA THR A 107 20.05 -7.02 21.60
C THR A 107 21.28 -6.50 20.84
N ILE A 108 21.03 -5.71 19.80
CA ILE A 108 22.05 -5.17 18.91
C ILE A 108 22.01 -3.65 18.98
N SER A 109 23.16 -3.00 19.10
CA SER A 109 23.21 -1.53 19.19
C SER A 109 24.51 -0.90 18.72
N ASN A 110 24.48 0.43 18.51
CA ASN A 110 25.67 1.26 18.24
C ASN A 110 26.53 0.76 17.04
N GLY A 111 25.90 0.21 15.99
CA GLY A 111 26.59 -0.23 14.78
C GLY A 111 27.07 -1.69 14.78
N GLY A 112 26.62 -2.50 15.75
CA GLY A 112 26.93 -3.94 15.77
C GLY A 112 26.05 -4.76 14.84
N THR A 113 26.49 -5.98 14.51
CA THR A 113 25.72 -6.97 13.74
C THR A 113 25.45 -8.22 14.58
N GLY A 114 24.18 -8.61 14.76
CA GLY A 114 23.81 -9.79 15.54
C GLY A 114 24.29 -11.08 14.89
N THR A 115 23.66 -11.44 13.78
CA THR A 115 23.99 -12.61 12.96
C THR A 115 24.35 -12.15 11.55
N GLN A 116 25.49 -12.57 11.02
CA GLN A 116 25.91 -12.37 9.63
C GLN A 116 26.20 -13.73 8.99
N ILE A 117 25.61 -13.97 7.83
CA ILE A 117 25.87 -15.18 7.03
C ILE A 117 26.21 -14.75 5.61
N ASN A 118 27.34 -15.24 5.10
CA ASN A 118 27.78 -14.99 3.73
C ASN A 118 27.71 -16.29 2.92
N ASP A 119 27.34 -16.16 1.64
CA ASP A 119 27.07 -17.22 0.65
C ASP A 119 25.61 -17.73 0.58
N ASP A 120 25.33 -18.56 -0.43
CA ASP A 120 23.99 -18.91 -0.89
C ASP A 120 23.28 -19.92 0.03
N ASP A 121 21.95 -19.98 -0.10
CA ASP A 121 21.07 -20.94 0.57
C ASP A 121 21.12 -20.89 2.12
N ALA A 122 21.56 -19.76 2.69
CA ALA A 122 21.62 -19.54 4.13
C ALA A 122 20.24 -19.54 4.79
N THR A 123 20.16 -19.97 6.06
CA THR A 123 18.94 -19.88 6.87
C THR A 123 19.23 -19.33 8.27
N ALA A 124 18.55 -18.26 8.68
CA ALA A 124 18.53 -17.78 10.05
C ALA A 124 17.13 -17.95 10.67
N ASN A 125 17.06 -18.57 11.85
CA ASN A 125 15.83 -18.78 12.61
C ASN A 125 15.91 -17.97 13.90
N ASN A 126 15.12 -16.91 14.00
CA ASN A 126 15.06 -16.00 15.14
C ASN A 126 13.78 -16.26 15.94
N ASN A 127 13.89 -17.16 16.92
CA ASN A 127 12.78 -17.54 17.80
C ASN A 127 12.71 -16.66 19.05
N GLY A 128 13.86 -16.16 19.51
CA GLY A 128 13.95 -15.18 20.59
C GLY A 128 13.59 -13.78 20.11
N LYS A 129 13.30 -12.87 21.05
CA LYS A 129 13.06 -11.46 20.71
C LYS A 129 14.34 -10.84 20.15
N THR A 130 14.21 -10.08 19.07
CA THR A 130 15.31 -9.32 18.46
C THR A 130 15.04 -7.83 18.64
N THR A 131 15.99 -7.12 19.24
CA THR A 131 15.95 -5.66 19.42
C THR A 131 17.18 -5.05 18.76
N VAL A 132 16.95 -4.13 17.82
CA VAL A 132 18.01 -3.43 17.08
C VAL A 132 17.85 -1.94 17.30
N ASP A 133 18.84 -1.29 17.91
CA ASP A 133 18.78 0.14 18.23
C ASP A 133 20.04 0.89 17.83
N GLY A 134 19.87 1.88 16.96
CA GLY A 134 20.91 2.83 16.58
C GLY A 134 21.47 2.59 15.19
N LYS A 135 21.97 3.70 14.61
CA LYS A 135 22.44 3.76 13.23
C LYS A 135 23.44 2.65 12.89
N ASP A 136 23.28 2.09 11.70
CA ASP A 136 24.14 1.04 11.12
C ASP A 136 24.14 -0.27 11.94
N SER A 137 23.24 -0.44 12.91
CA SER A 137 23.09 -1.70 13.64
C SER A 137 22.21 -2.66 12.84
N THR A 138 22.61 -3.93 12.74
CA THR A 138 21.87 -4.95 11.98
C THR A 138 21.56 -6.18 12.83
N GLY A 139 20.30 -6.59 12.90
CA GLY A 139 19.91 -7.79 13.65
C GLY A 139 20.40 -9.07 12.97
N THR A 140 19.92 -9.33 11.76
CA THR A 140 20.33 -10.47 10.92
C THR A 140 20.69 -9.97 9.53
N GLU A 141 21.88 -10.31 9.06
CA GLU A 141 22.40 -9.99 7.73
C GLU A 141 22.67 -11.29 6.96
N ILE A 142 22.16 -11.40 5.73
CA ILE A 142 22.48 -12.50 4.81
C ILE A 142 22.97 -11.93 3.47
N ASN A 143 24.19 -12.28 3.08
CA ASN A 143 24.79 -11.91 1.80
C ASN A 143 24.88 -13.13 0.88
N GLY A 144 23.82 -13.43 0.15
CA GLY A 144 23.73 -14.60 -0.72
C GLY A 144 22.33 -14.83 -1.29
N ASN A 145 22.25 -15.54 -2.41
CA ASN A 145 20.97 -15.86 -3.05
C ASN A 145 20.22 -16.92 -2.25
N ASN A 146 18.88 -16.93 -2.40
CA ASN A 146 17.98 -17.83 -1.68
C ASN A 146 18.10 -17.74 -0.16
N GLY A 147 18.62 -16.63 0.37
CA GLY A 147 18.73 -16.39 1.80
C GLY A 147 17.34 -16.47 2.46
N LYS A 148 17.24 -17.22 3.56
CA LYS A 148 15.99 -17.40 4.29
C LYS A 148 16.09 -16.90 5.73
N VAL A 149 15.14 -16.09 6.15
CA VAL A 149 14.96 -15.73 7.56
C VAL A 149 13.57 -16.16 8.04
N ILE A 150 13.52 -16.78 9.22
CA ILE A 150 12.28 -17.08 9.94
C ILE A 150 12.31 -16.28 11.24
N GLN A 151 11.42 -15.30 11.36
CA GLN A 151 11.31 -14.43 12.52
C GLN A 151 10.03 -14.81 13.29
N ASP A 152 10.19 -15.70 14.27
CA ASP A 152 9.08 -16.17 15.12
C ASP A 152 8.96 -15.32 16.39
N GLY A 153 10.07 -14.79 16.91
CA GLY A 153 10.08 -13.85 18.03
C GLY A 153 9.81 -12.40 17.59
N ASP A 154 9.44 -11.54 18.54
CA ASP A 154 9.20 -10.12 18.26
C ASP A 154 10.45 -9.45 17.68
N LEU A 155 10.25 -8.53 16.73
CA LEU A 155 11.28 -7.73 16.08
C LEU A 155 11.04 -6.24 16.36
N ASP A 156 11.88 -5.63 17.20
CA ASP A 156 11.83 -4.20 17.51
C ASP A 156 13.05 -3.49 16.92
N VAL A 157 12.81 -2.46 16.09
CA VAL A 157 13.87 -1.72 15.39
C VAL A 157 13.71 -0.22 15.59
N SER A 158 14.79 0.47 15.98
CA SER A 158 14.82 1.91 16.23
C SER A 158 16.16 2.58 15.89
N GLY A 159 16.18 3.91 15.92
CA GLY A 159 17.42 4.71 15.86
C GLY A 159 18.21 4.63 14.55
N GLY A 160 17.59 4.22 13.43
CA GLY A 160 18.25 4.03 12.14
C GLY A 160 18.92 2.67 11.96
N GLY A 161 18.48 1.65 12.71
CA GLY A 161 18.96 0.27 12.59
C GLY A 161 18.14 -0.55 11.59
N HIS A 162 18.67 -1.70 11.19
CA HIS A 162 18.02 -2.68 10.30
C HIS A 162 17.74 -3.98 11.07
N GLY A 163 16.50 -4.45 11.06
CA GLY A 163 16.12 -5.70 11.72
C GLY A 163 16.69 -6.92 10.99
N ILE A 164 16.22 -7.11 9.77
CA ILE A 164 16.65 -8.16 8.84
C ILE A 164 17.12 -7.46 7.57
N ASP A 165 18.32 -7.79 7.11
CA ASP A 165 18.94 -7.25 5.90
C ASP A 165 19.43 -8.42 5.03
N ILE A 166 18.95 -8.51 3.79
CA ILE A 166 19.36 -9.57 2.87
C ILE A 166 19.76 -8.97 1.53
N THR A 167 20.99 -9.23 1.11
CA THR A 167 21.44 -8.95 -0.27
C THR A 167 21.51 -10.26 -1.04
N GLY A 168 20.65 -10.44 -2.05
CA GLY A 168 20.63 -11.62 -2.91
C GLY A 168 19.25 -11.93 -3.49
N ASP A 169 19.25 -12.52 -4.69
CA ASP A 169 18.01 -12.84 -5.40
C ASP A 169 17.25 -13.97 -4.69
N SER A 170 15.92 -13.96 -4.86
CA SER A 170 15.00 -15.01 -4.39
C SER A 170 15.06 -15.24 -2.87
N ALA A 171 15.44 -14.21 -2.11
CA ALA A 171 15.38 -14.24 -0.65
C ALA A 171 13.96 -14.44 -0.14
N THR A 172 13.83 -15.04 1.05
CA THR A 172 12.53 -15.25 1.70
C THR A 172 12.59 -14.89 3.18
N VAL A 173 11.66 -14.04 3.64
CA VAL A 173 11.48 -13.74 5.06
C VAL A 173 10.08 -14.17 5.51
N ASP A 174 10.01 -15.06 6.48
CA ASP A 174 8.77 -15.48 7.14
C ASP A 174 8.70 -14.81 8.53
N ASN A 175 7.99 -13.68 8.65
CA ASN A 175 7.82 -12.93 9.90
C ASN A 175 6.48 -13.26 10.58
N LYS A 176 6.52 -14.12 11.59
CA LYS A 176 5.37 -14.47 12.44
C LYS A 176 5.31 -13.67 13.73
N GLY A 177 6.46 -13.18 14.20
CA GLY A 177 6.54 -12.30 15.37
C GLY A 177 5.92 -10.93 15.10
N THR A 178 5.62 -10.18 16.16
CA THR A 178 5.22 -8.78 15.98
C THR A 178 6.42 -7.97 15.51
N MET A 179 6.19 -7.04 14.58
CA MET A 179 7.21 -6.10 14.13
C MET A 179 6.89 -4.69 14.62
N THR A 180 7.84 -4.04 15.29
CA THR A 180 7.77 -2.63 15.66
C THR A 180 8.94 -1.89 15.02
N VAL A 181 8.66 -0.88 14.19
CA VAL A 181 9.71 -0.03 13.60
C VAL A 181 9.43 1.43 13.95
N THR A 182 10.41 2.11 14.52
CA THR A 182 10.32 3.54 14.86
C THR A 182 11.55 4.31 14.43
N ASP A 183 11.37 5.61 14.23
CA ASP A 183 12.40 6.60 13.91
C ASP A 183 12.85 6.57 12.44
N PRO A 184 13.33 7.70 11.90
CA PRO A 184 13.81 7.78 10.52
C PRO A 184 14.98 6.83 10.26
N GLU A 185 15.09 6.37 9.02
CA GLU A 185 16.12 5.42 8.54
C GLU A 185 16.04 4.01 9.16
N SER A 186 15.13 3.75 10.11
CA SER A 186 14.95 2.41 10.66
C SER A 186 14.18 1.51 9.69
N MET A 187 14.67 0.30 9.47
CA MET A 187 14.03 -0.69 8.59
C MET A 187 13.79 -2.02 9.32
N GLY A 188 12.56 -2.51 9.32
CA GLY A 188 12.23 -3.82 9.90
C GLY A 188 12.86 -4.95 9.08
N ILE A 189 12.49 -5.02 7.81
CA ILE A 189 13.02 -5.96 6.82
C ILE A 189 13.49 -5.17 5.60
N GLN A 190 14.73 -5.35 5.18
CA GLN A 190 15.26 -4.88 3.91
C GLN A 190 15.72 -6.08 3.08
N ILE A 191 15.36 -6.10 1.79
CA ILE A 191 15.91 -7.06 0.84
C ILE A 191 16.34 -6.35 -0.44
N ASP A 192 17.59 -6.52 -0.83
CA ASP A 192 18.14 -6.09 -2.12
C ASP A 192 18.32 -7.32 -3.03
N GLY A 193 17.34 -7.59 -3.90
CA GLY A 193 17.35 -8.74 -4.80
C GLY A 193 16.02 -9.02 -5.49
N ASP A 194 16.09 -9.56 -6.71
CA ASP A 194 14.91 -9.85 -7.52
C ASP A 194 14.13 -11.06 -6.94
N LYS A 195 12.81 -11.09 -7.15
CA LYS A 195 11.91 -12.20 -6.75
C LYS A 195 11.90 -12.49 -5.26
N ALA A 196 12.26 -11.52 -4.43
CA ALA A 196 12.17 -11.62 -2.99
C ALA A 196 10.72 -11.86 -2.55
N ILE A 197 10.55 -12.63 -1.47
CA ILE A 197 9.26 -12.93 -0.87
C ILE A 197 9.29 -12.59 0.61
N VAL A 198 8.45 -11.67 1.06
CA VAL A 198 8.26 -11.37 2.49
C VAL A 198 6.85 -11.79 2.91
N ASN A 199 6.74 -12.55 3.99
CA ASN A 199 5.48 -13.00 4.59
C ASN A 199 5.36 -12.41 5.99
N ASN A 200 4.60 -11.33 6.14
CA ASN A 200 4.28 -10.69 7.41
C ASN A 200 2.96 -11.28 7.97
N GLU A 201 3.07 -12.33 8.78
CA GLU A 201 1.93 -12.95 9.48
C GLU A 201 1.62 -12.26 10.82
N GLY A 202 2.64 -11.73 11.49
CA GLY A 202 2.49 -10.99 12.75
C GLY A 202 2.01 -9.54 12.55
N GLU A 203 1.51 -8.92 13.63
CA GLU A 203 1.15 -7.50 13.61
C GLU A 203 2.37 -6.62 13.38
N SER A 204 2.22 -5.59 12.55
CA SER A 204 3.28 -4.63 12.22
C SER A 204 2.86 -3.21 12.64
N THR A 205 3.69 -2.55 13.44
CA THR A 205 3.51 -1.16 13.88
C THR A 205 4.70 -0.32 13.44
N ILE A 206 4.45 0.64 12.56
CA ILE A 206 5.47 1.50 11.97
C ILE A 206 5.17 2.95 12.36
N THR A 207 6.15 3.64 12.96
CA THR A 207 5.93 5.00 13.48
C THR A 207 7.13 5.93 13.27
N ASN A 208 6.89 7.24 13.33
CA ASN A 208 7.92 8.28 13.40
C ASN A 208 8.99 8.22 12.27
N GLY A 209 8.61 7.86 11.05
CA GLY A 209 9.51 7.82 9.89
C GLY A 209 10.21 6.48 9.64
N GLY A 210 9.82 5.41 10.36
CA GLY A 210 10.33 4.06 10.13
C GLY A 210 9.75 3.42 8.86
N THR A 211 10.42 2.39 8.35
CA THR A 211 9.92 1.54 7.25
C THR A 211 9.78 0.09 7.70
N GLY A 212 8.58 -0.49 7.57
CA GLY A 212 8.32 -1.87 7.99
C GLY A 212 9.06 -2.89 7.14
N THR A 213 8.70 -2.99 5.87
CA THR A 213 9.34 -3.87 4.88
C THR A 213 9.74 -3.05 3.67
N GLN A 214 11.00 -3.13 3.24
CA GLN A 214 11.51 -2.58 1.99
C GLN A 214 12.10 -3.70 1.12
N ILE A 215 11.72 -3.73 -0.15
CA ILE A 215 12.27 -4.66 -1.13
C ILE A 215 12.73 -3.89 -2.36
N ASN A 216 14.02 -3.98 -2.69
CA ASN A 216 14.61 -3.40 -3.89
C ASN A 216 14.90 -4.54 -4.90
N GLY A 217 13.98 -4.76 -5.84
CA GLY A 217 14.09 -5.84 -6.83
C GLY A 217 12.82 -6.06 -7.65
N ASP A 218 13.00 -6.51 -8.90
CA ASP A 218 11.90 -6.84 -9.80
C ASP A 218 11.18 -8.13 -9.35
N ASP A 219 9.90 -8.28 -9.71
CA ASP A 219 9.08 -9.45 -9.40
C ASP A 219 8.96 -9.76 -7.88
N ALA A 220 9.20 -8.77 -7.01
CA ALA A 220 9.09 -8.89 -5.57
C ALA A 220 7.64 -9.16 -5.12
N THR A 221 7.47 -9.89 -4.02
CA THR A 221 6.16 -10.14 -3.40
C THR A 221 6.20 -9.91 -1.89
N ALA A 222 5.31 -9.05 -1.38
CA ALA A 222 5.04 -8.91 0.05
C ALA A 222 3.62 -9.40 0.40
N ASN A 223 3.50 -10.30 1.37
CA ASN A 223 2.25 -10.82 1.89
C ASN A 223 2.02 -10.32 3.31
N ASN A 224 1.13 -9.35 3.48
CA ASN A 224 0.81 -8.71 4.76
C ASN A 224 -0.49 -9.30 5.31
N ASN A 225 -0.38 -10.46 5.95
CA ASN A 225 -1.53 -11.17 6.53
C ASN A 225 -1.85 -10.70 7.96
N GLY A 226 -0.84 -10.21 8.68
CA GLY A 226 -1.03 -9.52 9.96
C GLY A 226 -1.59 -8.11 9.77
N LYS A 227 -2.14 -7.54 10.84
CA LYS A 227 -2.55 -6.13 10.85
C LYS A 227 -1.33 -5.24 10.67
N THR A 228 -1.43 -4.23 9.81
CA THR A 228 -0.41 -3.20 9.59
C THR A 228 -0.94 -1.85 10.07
N THR A 229 -0.22 -1.20 10.98
CA THR A 229 -0.49 0.16 11.44
C THR A 229 0.70 1.06 11.08
N VAL A 230 0.45 2.13 10.34
CA VAL A 230 1.46 3.11 9.92
C VAL A 230 1.04 4.48 10.42
N ASP A 231 1.87 5.11 11.25
CA ASP A 231 1.57 6.43 11.82
C ASP A 231 2.77 7.39 11.73
N GLY A 232 2.49 8.63 11.38
CA GLY A 232 3.47 9.71 11.34
C GLY A 232 4.14 9.89 9.99
N LYS A 233 4.63 11.12 9.80
CA LYS A 233 5.22 11.57 8.54
C LYS A 233 6.40 10.69 8.13
N ASP A 234 6.45 10.39 6.83
CA ASP A 234 7.52 9.60 6.19
C ASP A 234 7.61 8.15 6.70
N SER A 235 6.63 7.69 7.50
CA SER A 235 6.52 6.28 7.89
C SER A 235 5.95 5.47 6.72
N THR A 236 6.54 4.31 6.43
CA THR A 236 6.06 3.42 5.34
C THR A 236 5.86 1.99 5.83
N GLY A 237 4.68 1.42 5.60
CA GLY A 237 4.39 0.03 5.99
C GLY A 237 5.15 -0.99 5.14
N THR A 238 4.91 -0.95 3.83
CA THR A 238 5.59 -1.80 2.83
C THR A 238 6.00 -0.98 1.64
N GLU A 239 7.29 -1.02 1.30
CA GLU A 239 7.89 -0.36 0.15
C GLU A 239 8.46 -1.40 -0.82
N ILE A 240 8.11 -1.30 -2.11
CA ILE A 240 8.73 -2.10 -3.17
C ILE A 240 9.26 -1.18 -4.27
N ASN A 241 10.57 -1.26 -4.53
CA ASN A 241 11.24 -0.58 -5.62
C ASN A 241 11.61 -1.61 -6.69
N GLY A 242 10.74 -1.79 -7.69
CA GLY A 242 10.92 -2.78 -8.75
C GLY A 242 9.66 -3.01 -9.59
N ASN A 243 9.86 -3.41 -10.85
CA ASN A 243 8.76 -3.71 -11.76
C ASN A 243 8.04 -5.00 -11.35
N ASN A 244 6.76 -5.10 -11.70
CA ASN A 244 5.90 -6.23 -11.37
C ASN A 244 5.81 -6.51 -9.85
N GLY A 245 6.12 -5.51 -9.00
CA GLY A 245 6.01 -5.61 -7.55
C GLY A 245 4.59 -6.00 -7.15
N LYS A 246 4.47 -6.98 -6.25
CA LYS A 246 3.19 -7.50 -5.79
C LYS A 246 3.04 -7.34 -4.29
N VAL A 247 1.91 -6.78 -3.85
CA VAL A 247 1.52 -6.78 -2.43
C VAL A 247 0.16 -7.48 -2.27
N ILE A 248 0.06 -8.37 -1.30
CA ILE A 248 -1.20 -8.97 -0.86
C ILE A 248 -1.46 -8.53 0.58
N GLN A 249 -2.41 -7.63 0.77
CA GLN A 249 -2.80 -7.13 2.08
C GLN A 249 -4.02 -7.92 2.58
N GLY A 250 -3.76 -8.94 3.40
CA GLY A 250 -4.78 -9.81 3.99
C GLY A 250 -5.31 -9.29 5.33
N GLY A 251 -4.45 -8.70 6.16
CA GLY A 251 -4.82 -8.09 7.43
C GLY A 251 -5.28 -6.65 7.26
N ASP A 252 -5.85 -6.06 8.32
CA ASP A 252 -6.28 -4.66 8.31
C ASP A 252 -5.09 -3.72 8.08
N LEU A 253 -5.31 -2.63 7.34
CA LEU A 253 -4.33 -1.59 7.04
C LEU A 253 -4.83 -0.25 7.61
N ASP A 254 -4.20 0.23 8.68
CA ASP A 254 -4.52 1.53 9.30
C ASP A 254 -3.37 2.52 9.05
N VAL A 255 -3.66 3.67 8.44
CA VAL A 255 -2.67 4.68 8.05
C VAL A 255 -3.07 6.08 8.56
N SER A 256 -2.16 6.76 9.25
CA SER A 256 -2.39 8.09 9.81
C SER A 256 -1.14 8.98 9.85
N GLY A 257 -1.32 10.26 10.21
CA GLY A 257 -0.23 11.17 10.52
C GLY A 257 0.73 11.53 9.37
N GLY A 258 0.32 11.32 8.10
CA GLY A 258 1.15 11.55 6.92
C GLY A 258 2.03 10.36 6.52
N GLY A 259 1.69 9.15 6.96
CA GLY A 259 2.38 7.91 6.58
C GLY A 259 1.80 7.27 5.32
N HIS A 260 2.55 6.33 4.74
CA HIS A 260 2.16 5.53 3.56
C HIS A 260 1.99 4.06 3.96
N GLY A 261 0.83 3.47 3.66
CA GLY A 261 0.57 2.05 3.96
C GLY A 261 1.40 1.11 3.10
N ILE A 262 1.10 1.12 1.81
CA ILE A 262 1.80 0.39 0.75
C ILE A 262 2.31 1.41 -0.26
N ASP A 263 3.59 1.37 -0.58
CA ASP A 263 4.26 2.25 -1.53
C ASP A 263 5.04 1.40 -2.54
N ILE A 264 4.76 1.56 -3.83
CA ILE A 264 5.43 0.80 -4.88
C ILE A 264 5.90 1.74 -5.99
N THR A 265 7.20 1.74 -6.27
CA THR A 265 7.77 2.36 -7.45
C THR A 265 8.14 1.29 -8.48
N GLY A 266 7.43 1.24 -9.60
CA GLY A 266 7.70 0.29 -10.68
C GLY A 266 6.47 0.01 -11.57
N ASP A 267 6.73 -0.28 -12.85
CA ASP A 267 5.66 -0.56 -13.81
C ASP A 267 4.97 -1.90 -13.50
N SER A 268 3.69 -1.98 -13.87
CA SER A 268 2.87 -3.20 -13.79
C SER A 268 2.75 -3.79 -12.38
N ALA A 269 2.90 -2.95 -11.35
CA ALA A 269 2.69 -3.34 -9.96
C ALA A 269 1.25 -3.81 -9.73
N THR A 270 1.07 -4.73 -8.76
CA THR A 270 -0.24 -5.25 -8.38
C THR A 270 -0.42 -5.23 -6.87
N VAL A 271 -1.52 -4.63 -6.37
CA VAL A 271 -1.90 -4.69 -4.96
C VAL A 271 -3.26 -5.36 -4.81
N ASP A 272 -3.30 -6.47 -4.08
CA ASP A 272 -4.52 -7.19 -3.71
C ASP A 272 -4.88 -6.86 -2.25
N ASN A 273 -5.72 -5.84 -2.01
CA ASN A 273 -6.17 -5.44 -0.69
C ASN A 273 -7.49 -6.11 -0.28
N LYS A 274 -7.37 -7.12 0.58
CA LYS A 274 -8.49 -7.92 1.11
C LYS A 274 -8.89 -7.55 2.53
N GLY A 275 -7.96 -6.99 3.30
CA GLY A 275 -8.21 -6.45 4.63
C GLY A 275 -8.97 -5.13 4.57
N THR A 276 -9.54 -4.69 5.70
CA THR A 276 -10.12 -3.35 5.76
C THR A 276 -9.01 -2.30 5.70
N MET A 277 -9.26 -1.20 5.01
CA MET A 277 -8.34 -0.07 4.94
C MET A 277 -8.92 1.14 5.67
N THR A 278 -8.18 1.72 6.60
CA THR A 278 -8.50 2.99 7.25
C THR A 278 -7.41 3.99 6.95
N VAL A 279 -7.74 5.14 6.36
CA VAL A 279 -6.78 6.22 6.11
C VAL A 279 -7.33 7.51 6.72
N THR A 280 -6.55 8.16 7.58
CA THR A 280 -6.91 9.45 8.19
C THR A 280 -5.77 10.43 8.15
N ASP A 281 -6.11 11.71 8.20
CA ASP A 281 -5.21 12.87 8.30
C ASP A 281 -4.57 13.26 6.95
N PRO A 282 -4.17 14.54 6.79
CA PRO A 282 -3.54 15.03 5.57
C PRO A 282 -2.22 14.29 5.28
N GLU A 283 -1.89 14.18 4.00
CA GLU A 283 -0.68 13.50 3.48
C GLU A 283 -0.66 11.98 3.72
N SER A 284 -1.62 11.39 4.45
CA SER A 284 -1.69 9.94 4.64
C SER A 284 -2.21 9.25 3.39
N ILE A 285 -1.52 8.20 2.93
CA ILE A 285 -1.91 7.42 1.74
C ILE A 285 -1.98 5.92 2.10
N GLY A 286 -3.11 5.28 1.83
CA GLY A 286 -3.29 3.85 2.05
C GLY A 286 -2.43 3.01 1.12
N ILE A 287 -2.63 3.18 -0.19
CA ILE A 287 -1.87 2.55 -1.27
C ILE A 287 -1.38 3.63 -2.22
N GLN A 288 -0.08 3.70 -2.45
CA GLN A 288 0.55 4.52 -3.49
C GLN A 288 1.28 3.61 -4.49
N ILE A 289 1.11 3.89 -5.78
CA ILE A 289 1.90 3.26 -6.84
C ILE A 289 2.36 4.31 -7.83
N ASP A 290 3.66 4.38 -8.05
CA ASP A 290 4.31 5.16 -9.10
C ASP A 290 4.79 4.22 -10.21
N GLY A 291 3.97 4.06 -11.27
CA GLY A 291 4.28 3.17 -12.40
C GLY A 291 3.10 2.93 -13.34
N ASP A 292 3.42 2.72 -14.62
CA ASP A 292 2.40 2.50 -15.65
C ASP A 292 1.75 1.12 -15.49
N LYS A 293 0.48 0.98 -15.91
CA LYS A 293 -0.30 -0.28 -15.91
C LYS A 293 -0.44 -0.93 -14.54
N ALA A 294 -0.33 -0.15 -13.47
CA ALA A 294 -0.59 -0.63 -12.13
C ALA A 294 -2.03 -1.15 -11.99
N VAL A 295 -2.21 -2.18 -11.16
CA VAL A 295 -3.52 -2.77 -10.85
C VAL A 295 -3.71 -2.82 -9.34
N VAL A 296 -4.74 -2.13 -8.84
CA VAL A 296 -5.14 -2.20 -7.42
C VAL A 296 -6.50 -2.88 -7.31
N ASN A 297 -6.61 -3.88 -6.46
CA ASN A 297 -7.85 -4.61 -6.16
C ASN A 297 -8.23 -4.37 -4.70
N ASN A 298 -9.18 -3.48 -4.46
CA ASN A 298 -9.76 -3.20 -3.15
C ASN A 298 -10.99 -4.10 -2.94
N GLU A 299 -10.77 -5.29 -2.37
CA GLU A 299 -11.81 -6.23 -1.96
C GLU A 299 -12.35 -5.92 -0.55
N GLY A 300 -11.50 -5.41 0.35
CA GLY A 300 -11.90 -4.99 1.69
C GLY A 300 -12.55 -3.61 1.73
N ASP A 301 -13.35 -3.37 2.77
CA ASP A 301 -13.96 -2.06 3.00
C ASP A 301 -12.90 -1.00 3.30
N SER A 302 -13.08 0.20 2.74
CA SER A 302 -12.17 1.34 2.86
C SER A 302 -12.88 2.52 3.52
N SER A 303 -12.28 3.09 4.57
CA SER A 303 -12.73 4.29 5.27
C SER A 303 -11.65 5.36 5.22
N ILE A 304 -11.92 6.45 4.50
CA ILE A 304 -10.98 7.54 4.27
C ILE A 304 -11.54 8.81 4.91
N SER A 305 -10.73 9.53 5.68
CA SER A 305 -11.19 10.76 6.32
C SER A 305 -10.11 11.80 6.62
N ASN A 306 -10.55 13.01 6.99
CA ASN A 306 -9.69 14.10 7.49
C ASN A 306 -8.52 14.48 6.57
N GLY A 307 -8.68 14.36 5.26
CA GLY A 307 -7.66 14.71 4.26
C GLY A 307 -6.76 13.55 3.81
N GLY A 308 -7.08 12.31 4.20
CA GLY A 308 -6.36 11.12 3.75
C GLY A 308 -6.71 10.71 2.31
N THR A 309 -5.85 9.91 1.68
CA THR A 309 -6.10 9.31 0.36
C THR A 309 -6.08 7.78 0.46
N GLY A 310 -7.14 7.11 0.01
CA GLY A 310 -7.24 5.65 0.08
C GLY A 310 -6.26 4.97 -0.86
N THR A 311 -6.46 5.12 -2.17
CA THR A 311 -5.60 4.60 -3.23
C THR A 311 -5.16 5.73 -4.14
N GLN A 312 -3.87 5.87 -4.39
CA GLN A 312 -3.28 6.79 -5.36
C GLN A 312 -2.41 6.01 -6.36
N ILE A 313 -2.62 6.24 -7.65
CA ILE A 313 -1.82 5.65 -8.71
C ILE A 313 -1.33 6.74 -9.65
N ASN A 314 -0.02 6.89 -9.80
CA ASN A 314 0.62 7.80 -10.74
C ASN A 314 1.20 6.97 -11.91
N GLY A 315 0.46 6.88 -13.02
CA GLY A 315 0.86 6.08 -14.17
C GLY A 315 -0.23 5.92 -15.23
N ASP A 316 0.18 5.82 -16.49
CA ASP A 316 -0.75 5.60 -17.61
C ASP A 316 -1.30 4.16 -17.59
N ASP A 317 -2.48 3.96 -18.17
CA ASP A 317 -3.17 2.65 -18.27
C ASP A 317 -3.43 1.96 -16.90
N ALA A 318 -3.43 2.72 -15.81
CA ALA A 318 -3.71 2.23 -14.46
C ALA A 318 -5.15 1.70 -14.31
N THR A 319 -5.35 0.70 -13.46
CA THR A 319 -6.67 0.16 -13.12
C THR A 319 -6.86 0.02 -11.62
N ALA A 320 -7.92 0.61 -11.07
CA ALA A 320 -8.38 0.36 -9.70
C ALA A 320 -9.73 -0.37 -9.71
N ASN A 321 -9.82 -1.50 -9.01
CA ASN A 321 -11.03 -2.30 -8.84
C ASN A 321 -11.51 -2.20 -7.39
N ASN A 322 -12.59 -1.47 -7.17
CA ASN A 322 -13.18 -1.23 -5.85
C ASN A 322 -14.43 -2.09 -5.70
N SER A 323 -14.27 -3.26 -5.11
CA SER A 323 -15.36 -4.22 -4.86
C SER A 323 -15.84 -4.23 -3.41
N GLY A 324 -14.98 -3.84 -2.47
CA GLY A 324 -15.37 -3.48 -1.10
C GLY A 324 -16.10 -2.13 -1.06
N LYS A 325 -16.77 -1.84 0.07
CA LYS A 325 -17.40 -0.54 0.27
C LYS A 325 -16.33 0.55 0.45
N THR A 326 -16.48 1.69 -0.20
CA THR A 326 -15.62 2.86 -0.02
C THR A 326 -16.42 3.98 0.65
N THR A 327 -15.95 4.45 1.80
CA THR A 327 -16.50 5.62 2.51
C THR A 327 -15.44 6.71 2.54
N VAL A 328 -15.78 7.91 2.07
CA VAL A 328 -14.90 9.08 2.06
C VAL A 328 -15.59 10.22 2.81
N ASP A 329 -15.00 10.68 3.91
CA ASP A 329 -15.59 11.74 4.73
C ASP A 329 -14.59 12.83 5.11
N GLY A 330 -14.89 14.06 4.71
CA GLY A 330 -14.17 15.25 5.13
C GLY A 330 -13.35 15.88 4.01
N LYS A 331 -13.12 17.18 4.17
CA LYS A 331 -12.48 18.03 3.18
C LYS A 331 -11.13 17.46 2.74
N ASP A 332 -10.87 17.54 1.44
CA ASP A 332 -9.61 17.12 0.81
C ASP A 332 -9.30 15.61 0.96
N SER A 333 -10.28 14.80 1.40
CA SER A 333 -10.13 13.35 1.45
C SER A 333 -10.48 12.75 0.10
N THR A 334 -9.71 11.77 -0.37
CA THR A 334 -9.92 11.12 -1.67
C THR A 334 -9.97 9.59 -1.54
N GLY A 335 -11.00 8.95 -2.08
CA GLY A 335 -11.13 7.49 -2.05
C GLY A 335 -10.13 6.80 -2.98
N THR A 336 -10.23 7.10 -4.28
CA THR A 336 -9.34 6.58 -5.32
C THR A 336 -8.90 7.72 -6.24
N GLU A 337 -7.60 7.91 -6.37
CA GLU A 337 -6.96 8.90 -7.23
C GLU A 337 -6.12 8.20 -8.31
N ILE A 338 -6.31 8.56 -9.58
CA ILE A 338 -5.44 8.14 -10.68
C ILE A 338 -4.93 9.36 -11.44
N ASN A 339 -3.61 9.51 -11.49
CA ASN A 339 -2.91 10.52 -12.28
C ASN A 339 -2.24 9.85 -13.47
N GLY A 340 -2.94 9.78 -14.61
CA GLY A 340 -2.46 9.11 -15.81
C GLY A 340 -3.54 8.95 -16.89
N ASN A 341 -3.10 8.89 -18.15
CA ASN A 341 -4.00 8.70 -19.28
C ASN A 341 -4.57 7.28 -19.31
N ASN A 342 -5.77 7.13 -19.86
CA ASN A 342 -6.49 5.85 -19.94
C ASN A 342 -6.72 5.19 -18.56
N GLY A 343 -6.66 5.97 -17.48
CA GLY A 343 -6.94 5.49 -16.13
C GLY A 343 -8.33 4.87 -16.05
N LYS A 344 -8.43 3.70 -15.41
CA LYS A 344 -9.67 2.95 -15.30
C LYS A 344 -10.04 2.70 -13.84
N VAL A 345 -11.28 3.00 -13.48
CA VAL A 345 -11.84 2.59 -12.18
C VAL A 345 -13.07 1.73 -12.40
N ILE A 346 -13.15 0.60 -11.70
CA ILE A 346 -14.35 -0.25 -11.63
C ILE A 346 -14.85 -0.21 -10.19
N GLN A 347 -15.99 0.46 -9.97
CA GLN A 347 -16.61 0.59 -8.66
C GLN A 347 -17.81 -0.37 -8.60
N ASP A 348 -17.58 -1.57 -8.07
CA ASP A 348 -18.62 -2.58 -7.87
C ASP A 348 -19.22 -2.51 -6.44
N GLY A 349 -18.42 -2.09 -5.45
CA GLY A 349 -18.88 -1.87 -4.08
C GLY A 349 -19.56 -0.51 -3.90
N ASP A 350 -20.28 -0.33 -2.79
CA ASP A 350 -20.94 0.95 -2.48
C ASP A 350 -19.91 2.08 -2.29
N LEU A 351 -20.22 3.27 -2.80
CA LEU A 351 -19.41 4.48 -2.69
C LEU A 351 -20.20 5.55 -1.93
N ASP A 352 -19.80 5.85 -0.69
CA ASP A 352 -20.39 6.91 0.13
C ASP A 352 -19.39 8.07 0.29
N VAL A 353 -19.80 9.28 -0.08
CA VAL A 353 -18.94 10.48 -0.06
C VAL A 353 -19.62 11.63 0.68
N SER A 354 -18.94 12.23 1.65
CA SER A 354 -19.44 13.34 2.46
C SER A 354 -18.37 14.34 2.89
N GLY A 355 -18.79 15.45 3.52
CA GLY A 355 -17.89 16.38 4.19
C GLY A 355 -16.92 17.17 3.29
N GLY A 356 -17.14 17.22 1.98
CA GLY A 356 -16.25 17.86 1.01
C GLY A 356 -15.13 16.96 0.47
N GLY A 357 -15.29 15.64 0.56
CA GLY A 357 -14.36 14.65 -0.01
C GLY A 357 -14.68 14.27 -1.45
N HIS A 358 -13.73 13.61 -2.11
CA HIS A 358 -13.85 13.08 -3.48
C HIS A 358 -13.85 11.54 -3.44
N GLY A 359 -14.83 10.89 -4.06
CA GLY A 359 -14.90 9.43 -4.11
C GLY A 359 -13.85 8.84 -5.04
N ILE A 360 -14.02 9.11 -6.34
CA ILE A 360 -13.10 8.74 -7.42
C ILE A 360 -12.63 10.03 -8.09
N ASP A 361 -11.32 10.23 -8.21
CA ASP A 361 -10.70 11.38 -8.84
C ASP A 361 -9.69 10.90 -9.89
N ILE A 362 -9.81 11.34 -11.14
CA ILE A 362 -8.90 10.94 -12.21
C ILE A 362 -8.44 12.17 -12.97
N THR A 363 -7.13 12.38 -13.01
CA THR A 363 -6.50 13.36 -13.91
C THR A 363 -5.84 12.63 -15.08
N GLY A 364 -6.38 12.79 -16.29
CA GLY A 364 -5.83 12.16 -17.49
C GLY A 364 -6.86 11.96 -18.61
N ASP A 365 -6.40 12.03 -19.86
CA ASP A 365 -7.27 11.86 -21.03
C ASP A 365 -7.78 10.42 -21.15
N SER A 366 -8.96 10.26 -21.73
CA SER A 366 -9.58 8.96 -22.06
C SER A 366 -9.79 8.05 -20.85
N ALA A 367 -9.91 8.62 -19.65
CA ALA A 367 -10.25 7.90 -18.44
C ALA A 367 -11.62 7.20 -18.55
N THR A 368 -11.78 6.07 -17.86
CA THR A 368 -13.04 5.32 -17.82
C THR A 368 -13.41 4.95 -16.38
N VAL A 369 -14.62 5.29 -15.96
CA VAL A 369 -15.18 4.84 -14.67
C VAL A 369 -16.42 3.99 -14.92
N ASP A 370 -16.38 2.73 -14.49
CA ASP A 370 -17.52 1.81 -14.49
C ASP A 370 -18.10 1.70 -13.07
N ASN A 371 -19.12 2.50 -12.75
CA ASN A 371 -19.79 2.49 -11.45
C ASN A 371 -21.03 1.60 -11.45
N LYS A 372 -20.88 0.36 -10.95
CA LYS A 372 -21.97 -0.61 -10.77
C LYS A 372 -22.53 -0.63 -9.35
N GLY A 373 -21.72 -0.26 -8.37
CA GLY A 373 -22.13 -0.11 -6.97
C GLY A 373 -23.08 1.07 -6.77
N THR A 374 -23.73 1.12 -5.61
CA THR A 374 -24.54 2.30 -5.26
C THR A 374 -23.62 3.47 -4.96
N MET A 375 -24.05 4.68 -5.30
CA MET A 375 -23.32 5.90 -4.97
C MET A 375 -24.19 6.81 -4.11
N THR A 376 -23.67 7.25 -2.97
CA THR A 376 -24.29 8.28 -2.12
C THR A 376 -23.33 9.45 -2.00
N VAL A 377 -23.76 10.65 -2.40
CA VAL A 377 -22.97 11.88 -2.24
C VAL A 377 -23.78 12.90 -1.45
N THR A 378 -23.24 13.39 -0.34
CA THR A 378 -23.89 14.41 0.49
C THR A 378 -22.92 15.53 0.85
N ASP A 379 -23.50 16.70 1.14
CA ASP A 379 -22.82 17.90 1.64
C ASP A 379 -22.09 18.71 0.53
N PRO A 380 -21.90 20.01 0.75
CA PRO A 380 -21.22 20.88 -0.22
C PRO A 380 -19.78 20.43 -0.48
N GLU A 381 -19.30 20.69 -1.69
CA GLU A 381 -17.94 20.33 -2.16
C GLU A 381 -17.68 18.81 -2.27
N SER A 382 -18.61 17.95 -1.84
CA SER A 382 -18.44 16.50 -2.01
C SER A 382 -18.70 16.08 -3.45
N ILE A 383 -17.80 15.28 -4.03
CA ILE A 383 -17.91 14.78 -5.41
C ILE A 383 -17.78 13.26 -5.44
N GLY A 384 -18.76 12.56 -6.03
CA GLY A 384 -18.72 11.10 -6.17
C GLY A 384 -17.64 10.65 -7.14
N ILE A 385 -17.71 11.12 -8.38
CA ILE A 385 -16.73 10.88 -9.44
C ILE A 385 -16.32 12.22 -10.05
N GLN A 386 -15.03 12.52 -10.04
CA GLN A 386 -14.40 13.61 -10.78
C GLN A 386 -13.44 13.05 -11.83
N ILE A 387 -13.47 13.63 -13.03
CA ILE A 387 -12.46 13.38 -14.06
C ILE A 387 -12.04 14.70 -14.70
N ASP A 388 -10.74 14.97 -14.66
CA ASP A 388 -10.09 16.08 -15.37
C ASP A 388 -9.33 15.53 -16.58
N GLY A 389 -9.98 15.51 -17.75
CA GLY A 389 -9.40 14.95 -18.98
C GLY A 389 -10.37 14.82 -20.14
N ASP A 390 -9.87 14.96 -21.37
CA ASP A 390 -10.68 14.86 -22.59
C ASP A 390 -11.12 13.42 -22.84
N LYS A 391 -12.28 13.24 -23.50
CA LYS A 391 -12.84 11.93 -23.92
C LYS A 391 -13.09 10.95 -22.77
N ALA A 392 -13.23 11.46 -21.55
CA ALA A 392 -13.60 10.66 -20.40
C ALA A 392 -14.94 9.95 -20.61
N ILE A 393 -15.06 8.74 -20.07
CA ILE A 393 -16.28 7.92 -20.14
C ILE A 393 -16.66 7.51 -18.72
N VAL A 394 -17.83 7.92 -18.25
CA VAL A 394 -18.41 7.45 -16.98
C VAL A 394 -19.65 6.62 -17.26
N ASN A 395 -19.70 5.41 -16.72
CA ASN A 395 -20.83 4.49 -16.81
C ASN A 395 -21.44 4.29 -15.42
N ASN A 396 -22.54 4.99 -15.12
CA ASN A 396 -23.30 4.86 -13.89
C ASN A 396 -24.40 3.81 -14.08
N GLU A 397 -24.08 2.56 -13.80
CA GLU A 397 -25.03 1.43 -13.82
C GLU A 397 -25.77 1.28 -12.48
N GLY A 398 -25.11 1.61 -11.37
CA GLY A 398 -25.69 1.57 -10.03
C GLY A 398 -26.55 2.81 -9.72
N ASP A 399 -27.42 2.68 -8.71
CA ASP A 399 -28.26 3.78 -8.25
C ASP A 399 -27.40 4.86 -7.56
N SER A 400 -27.68 6.13 -7.85
CA SER A 400 -26.99 7.30 -7.30
C SER A 400 -27.97 8.17 -6.51
N THR A 401 -27.61 8.52 -5.28
CA THR A 401 -28.34 9.45 -4.41
C THR A 401 -27.45 10.63 -4.07
N ILE A 402 -27.82 11.81 -4.52
CA ILE A 402 -27.06 13.05 -4.34
C ILE A 402 -27.90 14.02 -3.51
N SER A 403 -27.32 14.62 -2.47
CA SER A 403 -28.05 15.56 -1.63
C SER A 403 -27.21 16.63 -0.96
N ASN A 404 -27.89 17.64 -0.38
CA ASN A 404 -27.28 18.66 0.48
C ASN A 404 -26.10 19.44 -0.15
N GLY A 405 -26.08 19.61 -1.46
CA GLY A 405 -25.03 20.36 -2.19
C GLY A 405 -23.91 19.50 -2.76
N GLY A 406 -24.03 18.16 -2.72
CA GLY A 406 -23.06 17.25 -3.33
C GLY A 406 -23.20 17.16 -4.86
N THR A 407 -22.16 16.65 -5.52
CA THR A 407 -22.14 16.37 -6.96
C THR A 407 -21.89 14.89 -7.23
N GLY A 408 -22.76 14.22 -8.00
CA GLY A 408 -22.62 12.79 -8.29
C GLY A 408 -21.44 12.52 -9.21
N THR A 409 -21.53 12.98 -10.45
CA THR A 409 -20.48 12.86 -11.47
C THR A 409 -20.11 14.24 -12.01
N GLN A 410 -18.84 14.59 -12.02
CA GLN A 410 -18.29 15.78 -12.64
C GLN A 410 -17.19 15.39 -13.64
N ILE A 411 -17.26 15.91 -14.85
CA ILE A 411 -16.22 15.71 -15.87
C ILE A 411 -15.80 17.06 -16.44
N ASN A 412 -14.51 17.38 -16.33
CA ASN A 412 -13.89 18.57 -16.90
C ASN A 412 -13.03 18.16 -18.10
N GLY A 413 -13.60 18.22 -19.31
CA GLY A 413 -12.92 17.80 -20.54
C GLY A 413 -13.83 17.76 -21.77
N ASP A 414 -13.24 17.98 -22.93
CA ASP A 414 -13.94 17.94 -24.22
C ASP A 414 -14.28 16.50 -24.61
N ASP A 415 -15.32 16.31 -25.43
CA ASP A 415 -15.76 14.99 -25.94
C ASP A 415 -16.12 13.96 -24.83
N ALA A 416 -16.36 14.43 -23.61
CA ALA A 416 -16.75 13.59 -22.47
C ALA A 416 -18.10 12.90 -22.68
N THR A 417 -18.27 11.69 -22.14
CA THR A 417 -19.53 10.95 -22.15
C THR A 417 -19.88 10.43 -20.76
N ALA A 418 -21.06 10.76 -20.26
CA ALA A 418 -21.66 10.14 -19.08
C ALA A 418 -22.88 9.28 -19.48
N ASN A 419 -22.89 8.01 -19.09
CA ASN A 419 -23.97 7.06 -19.32
C ASN A 419 -24.64 6.73 -17.99
N ASN A 420 -25.83 7.27 -17.76
CA ASN A 420 -26.62 7.08 -16.55
C ASN A 420 -27.71 6.04 -16.81
N ASN A 421 -27.38 4.78 -16.52
CA ASN A 421 -28.27 3.63 -16.68
C ASN A 421 -29.01 3.29 -15.38
N GLY A 422 -28.37 3.50 -14.23
CA GLY A 422 -28.98 3.38 -12.90
C GLY A 422 -29.91 4.54 -12.57
N LYS A 423 -30.68 4.42 -11.49
CA LYS A 423 -31.52 5.53 -11.03
C LYS A 423 -30.66 6.63 -10.42
N THR A 424 -30.89 7.88 -10.81
CA THR A 424 -30.27 9.06 -10.21
C THR A 424 -31.32 9.85 -9.43
N THR A 425 -31.11 10.06 -8.13
CA THR A 425 -31.93 10.92 -7.28
C THR A 425 -31.09 12.12 -6.84
N VAL A 426 -31.56 13.33 -7.11
CA VAL A 426 -30.89 14.58 -6.73
C VAL A 426 -31.84 15.39 -5.86
N ASP A 427 -31.49 15.61 -4.59
CA ASP A 427 -32.34 16.34 -3.65
C ASP A 427 -31.59 17.41 -2.86
N GLY A 428 -32.04 18.66 -3.01
CA GLY A 428 -31.56 19.78 -2.23
C GLY A 428 -30.77 20.79 -3.04
N LYS A 429 -30.76 22.02 -2.53
CA LYS A 429 -30.16 23.18 -3.18
C LYS A 429 -28.69 22.93 -3.53
N ASP A 430 -28.29 23.35 -4.73
CA ASP A 430 -26.92 23.29 -5.23
C ASP A 430 -26.38 21.86 -5.40
N SER A 431 -27.24 20.83 -5.28
CA SER A 431 -26.86 19.44 -5.56
C SER A 431 -26.93 19.18 -7.06
N THR A 432 -25.96 18.45 -7.62
CA THR A 432 -25.90 18.14 -9.06
C THR A 432 -25.74 16.65 -9.30
N GLY A 433 -26.57 16.05 -10.16
CA GLY A 433 -26.45 14.63 -10.51
C GLY A 433 -25.25 14.36 -11.41
N THR A 434 -25.25 14.96 -12.60
CA THR A 434 -24.18 14.86 -13.60
C THR A 434 -23.83 16.24 -14.13
N GLU A 435 -22.55 16.60 -14.04
CA GLU A 435 -21.97 17.84 -14.55
C GLU A 435 -20.91 17.53 -15.60
N ILE A 436 -20.98 18.18 -16.77
CA ILE A 436 -19.91 18.14 -17.78
C ILE A 436 -19.49 19.56 -18.13
N ASN A 437 -18.22 19.87 -17.93
CA ASN A 437 -17.58 21.12 -18.32
C ASN A 437 -16.64 20.86 -19.49
N GLY A 438 -17.15 21.01 -20.71
CA GLY A 438 -16.40 20.72 -21.93
C GLY A 438 -17.27 20.71 -23.18
N ASN A 439 -16.65 20.99 -24.33
CA ASN A 439 -17.34 20.96 -25.61
C ASN A 439 -17.67 19.53 -26.02
N ASN A 440 -18.74 19.37 -26.80
CA ASN A 440 -19.25 18.09 -27.29
C ASN A 440 -19.59 17.10 -26.15
N GLY A 441 -19.76 17.59 -24.92
CA GLY A 441 -20.16 16.78 -23.77
C GLY A 441 -21.47 16.02 -24.05
N LYS A 442 -21.48 14.74 -23.74
CA LYS A 442 -22.62 13.85 -24.03
C LYS A 442 -23.13 13.20 -22.76
N VAL A 443 -24.43 13.28 -22.53
CA VAL A 443 -25.11 12.51 -21.47
C VAL A 443 -26.16 11.60 -22.09
N ILE A 444 -26.11 10.31 -21.74
CA ILE A 444 -27.15 9.33 -22.06
C ILE A 444 -27.87 9.00 -20.75
N GLN A 445 -29.12 9.41 -20.61
CA GLN A 445 -29.95 9.14 -19.44
C GLN A 445 -30.97 8.05 -19.79
N ASP A 446 -30.62 6.80 -19.51
CA ASP A 446 -31.48 5.65 -19.73
C ASP A 446 -32.22 5.22 -18.45
N GLY A 447 -31.60 5.44 -17.27
CA GLY A 447 -32.22 5.24 -15.97
C GLY A 447 -33.15 6.37 -15.53
N ASP A 448 -33.89 6.15 -14.44
CA ASP A 448 -34.79 7.16 -13.87
C ASP A 448 -34.01 8.35 -13.29
N LEU A 449 -34.45 9.57 -13.56
CA LEU A 449 -33.89 10.82 -13.05
C LEU A 449 -34.94 11.55 -12.21
N ASP A 450 -34.76 11.55 -10.88
CA ASP A 450 -35.64 12.24 -9.93
C ASP A 450 -34.90 13.46 -9.34
N VAL A 451 -35.43 14.66 -9.54
CA VAL A 451 -34.82 15.92 -9.09
C VAL A 451 -35.79 16.74 -8.23
N SER A 452 -35.36 17.11 -7.02
CA SER A 452 -36.14 17.90 -6.06
C SER A 452 -35.30 18.90 -5.24
N GLY A 453 -35.97 19.72 -4.43
CA GLY A 453 -35.32 20.53 -3.40
C GLY A 453 -34.41 21.65 -3.91
N GLY A 454 -34.49 22.02 -5.20
CA GLY A 454 -33.61 23.01 -5.82
C GLY A 454 -32.32 22.44 -6.43
N GLY A 455 -32.25 21.12 -6.65
CA GLY A 455 -31.11 20.45 -7.27
C GLY A 455 -31.15 20.45 -8.82
N HIS A 456 -30.04 20.07 -9.43
CA HIS A 456 -29.83 19.97 -10.87
C HIS A 456 -29.58 18.49 -11.26
N GLY A 457 -30.35 17.94 -12.18
CA GLY A 457 -30.18 16.56 -12.63
C GLY A 457 -28.94 16.41 -13.51
N ILE A 458 -29.00 17.01 -14.70
CA ILE A 458 -27.93 17.05 -15.68
C ILE A 458 -27.59 18.52 -15.95
N ASP A 459 -26.33 18.90 -15.80
CA ASP A 459 -25.80 20.22 -16.10
C ASP A 459 -24.61 20.10 -17.06
N ILE A 460 -24.59 20.88 -18.13
CA ILE A 460 -23.50 20.85 -19.11
C ILE A 460 -23.11 22.28 -19.49
N THR A 461 -21.86 22.63 -19.28
CA THR A 461 -21.27 23.86 -19.79
C THR A 461 -20.32 23.54 -20.95
N GLY A 462 -20.69 23.93 -22.17
CA GLY A 462 -19.89 23.71 -23.36
C GLY A 462 -20.69 23.67 -24.66
N ASP A 463 -20.02 24.01 -25.77
CA ASP A 463 -20.67 24.03 -27.08
C ASP A 463 -20.95 22.62 -27.59
N SER A 464 -22.01 22.48 -28.40
CA SER A 464 -22.40 21.25 -29.09
C SER A 464 -22.69 20.06 -28.15
N ALA A 465 -23.04 20.34 -26.90
CA ALA A 465 -23.47 19.35 -25.93
C ALA A 465 -24.67 18.54 -26.43
N THR A 466 -24.74 17.25 -26.08
CA THR A 466 -25.83 16.35 -26.44
C THR A 466 -26.39 15.61 -25.23
N VAL A 467 -27.69 15.71 -24.97
CA VAL A 467 -28.38 14.92 -23.95
C VAL A 467 -29.45 14.03 -24.61
N ASP A 468 -29.29 12.72 -24.47
CA ASP A 468 -30.26 11.71 -24.91
C ASP A 468 -30.97 11.12 -23.67
N ASN A 469 -32.18 11.60 -23.36
CA ASN A 469 -32.98 11.10 -22.25
C ASN A 469 -34.01 10.08 -22.74
N LYS A 470 -33.78 8.79 -22.45
CA LYS A 470 -34.75 7.70 -22.67
C LYS A 470 -35.42 7.24 -21.37
N GLY A 471 -34.81 7.49 -20.22
CA GLY A 471 -35.33 7.18 -18.89
C GLY A 471 -36.47 8.11 -18.47
N THR A 472 -37.14 7.77 -17.36
CA THR A 472 -38.16 8.68 -16.80
C THR A 472 -37.48 9.87 -16.13
N MET A 473 -38.11 11.04 -16.22
CA MET A 473 -37.62 12.26 -15.59
C MET A 473 -38.71 12.87 -14.72
N THR A 474 -38.47 12.97 -13.42
CA THR A 474 -39.35 13.65 -12.46
C THR A 474 -38.64 14.89 -11.95
N VAL A 475 -39.23 16.07 -12.14
CA VAL A 475 -38.70 17.32 -11.58
C VAL A 475 -39.76 17.98 -10.71
N THR A 476 -39.44 18.20 -9.44
CA THR A 476 -40.36 18.74 -8.44
C THR A 476 -39.72 19.88 -7.66
N ASP A 477 -40.54 20.82 -7.20
CA ASP A 477 -40.19 22.00 -6.41
C ASP A 477 -39.54 23.15 -7.19
N PRO A 478 -39.65 24.40 -6.69
CA PRO A 478 -39.00 25.55 -7.33
C PRO A 478 -37.48 25.40 -7.38
N GLU A 479 -36.86 26.03 -8.37
CA GLU A 479 -35.40 26.02 -8.62
C GLU A 479 -34.82 24.66 -9.04
N SER A 480 -35.55 23.55 -8.89
CA SER A 480 -35.11 22.25 -9.39
C SER A 480 -35.07 22.20 -10.91
N MET A 481 -34.00 21.67 -11.49
CA MET A 481 -33.80 21.56 -12.93
C MET A 481 -33.45 20.15 -13.37
N GLY A 482 -34.18 19.58 -14.33
CA GLY A 482 -33.89 18.26 -14.88
C GLY A 482 -32.65 18.26 -15.76
N ILE A 483 -32.66 19.08 -16.81
CA ILE A 483 -31.55 19.24 -17.76
C ILE A 483 -31.26 20.73 -17.93
N GLN A 484 -30.03 21.17 -17.67
CA GLN A 484 -29.48 22.48 -18.02
C GLN A 484 -28.32 22.30 -19.00
N ILE A 485 -28.26 23.16 -20.02
CA ILE A 485 -27.11 23.28 -20.92
C ILE A 485 -26.79 24.75 -21.17
N ASP A 486 -25.56 25.14 -20.90
CA ASP A 486 -24.99 26.45 -21.17
C ASP A 486 -23.93 26.34 -22.28
N GLY A 487 -24.35 26.61 -23.52
CA GLY A 487 -23.49 26.47 -24.70
C GLY A 487 -24.25 26.50 -26.03
N ASP A 488 -23.56 26.85 -27.11
CA ASP A 488 -24.16 26.96 -28.44
C ASP A 488 -24.37 25.56 -29.05
N LYS A 489 -25.33 25.42 -29.97
CA LYS A 489 -25.60 24.19 -30.75
C LYS A 489 -25.94 22.95 -29.90
N ALA A 490 -26.44 23.16 -28.69
CA ALA A 490 -26.88 22.08 -27.82
C ALA A 490 -28.00 21.23 -28.48
N ILE A 491 -27.97 19.92 -28.26
CA ILE A 491 -28.99 18.97 -28.73
C ILE A 491 -29.57 18.22 -27.53
N VAL A 492 -30.88 18.33 -27.31
CA VAL A 492 -31.60 17.53 -26.30
C VAL A 492 -32.64 16.65 -26.99
N ASN A 493 -32.51 15.34 -26.88
CA ASN A 493 -33.51 14.37 -27.31
C ASN A 493 -34.16 13.72 -26.09
N ASN A 494 -35.39 14.11 -25.79
CA ASN A 494 -36.16 13.53 -24.70
C ASN A 494 -37.24 12.58 -25.26
N GLU A 495 -36.95 11.28 -25.19
CA GLU A 495 -37.81 10.17 -25.58
C GLU A 495 -38.57 9.56 -24.39
N GLY A 496 -38.02 9.71 -23.17
CA GLY A 496 -38.61 9.23 -21.93
C GLY A 496 -39.81 10.04 -21.44
N GLU A 497 -40.55 9.51 -20.46
CA GLU A 497 -41.66 10.23 -19.84
C GLU A 497 -41.13 11.31 -18.89
N SER A 498 -41.68 12.53 -18.99
CA SER A 498 -41.33 13.63 -18.08
C SER A 498 -42.53 14.11 -17.27
N THR A 499 -42.36 14.14 -15.94
CA THR A 499 -43.32 14.67 -14.97
C THR A 499 -42.72 15.87 -14.26
N ILE A 500 -43.32 17.05 -14.47
CA ILE A 500 -42.82 18.31 -13.90
C ILE A 500 -43.91 18.88 -13.01
N THR A 501 -43.62 19.06 -11.71
CA THR A 501 -44.60 19.50 -10.71
C THR A 501 -44.02 20.55 -9.76
N ASN A 502 -44.90 21.25 -9.03
CA ASN A 502 -44.56 22.18 -7.95
C ASN A 502 -43.53 23.30 -8.31
N GLY A 503 -43.43 23.68 -9.59
CA GLY A 503 -42.57 24.78 -10.03
C GLY A 503 -41.17 24.37 -10.50
N GLY A 504 -40.89 23.08 -10.67
CA GLY A 504 -39.64 22.61 -11.27
C GLY A 504 -39.53 22.91 -12.77
N THR A 505 -38.31 22.81 -13.30
CA THR A 505 -37.99 23.04 -14.71
C THR A 505 -37.45 21.77 -15.35
N GLY A 506 -38.10 21.26 -16.40
CA GLY A 506 -37.65 20.04 -17.08
C GLY A 506 -36.35 20.20 -17.87
N THR A 507 -36.32 21.16 -18.80
CA THR A 507 -35.15 21.42 -19.65
C THR A 507 -34.96 22.92 -19.85
N GLN A 508 -33.73 23.39 -19.65
CA GLN A 508 -33.29 24.75 -19.94
C GLN A 508 -32.03 24.71 -20.81
N ILE A 509 -31.99 25.54 -21.85
CA ILE A 509 -30.81 25.69 -22.73
C ILE A 509 -30.51 27.17 -22.88
N ASN A 510 -29.30 27.57 -22.52
CA ASN A 510 -28.79 28.94 -22.66
C ASN A 510 -27.68 28.95 -23.72
N GLY A 511 -28.03 29.23 -24.97
CA GLY A 511 -27.10 29.30 -26.09
C GLY A 511 -27.81 29.48 -27.43
N ASP A 512 -27.06 29.77 -28.48
CA ASP A 512 -27.57 29.91 -29.84
C ASP A 512 -27.67 28.56 -30.56
N ASP A 513 -28.48 28.47 -31.62
CA ASP A 513 -28.59 27.27 -32.49
C ASP A 513 -28.97 25.95 -31.80
N ALA A 514 -29.60 25.99 -30.63
CA ALA A 514 -30.04 24.81 -29.88
C ALA A 514 -31.20 24.04 -30.54
N THR A 515 -31.20 22.72 -30.41
CA THR A 515 -32.26 21.81 -30.86
C THR A 515 -32.80 20.97 -29.70
N ALA A 516 -34.06 21.16 -29.32
CA ALA A 516 -34.74 20.30 -28.34
C ALA A 516 -35.89 19.51 -29.00
N LYS A 517 -35.87 18.18 -28.87
CA LYS A 517 -36.96 17.27 -29.26
C LYS A 517 -37.55 16.65 -28.00
N GLN A 518 -38.85 16.77 -27.80
CA GLN A 518 -39.52 16.25 -26.60
C GLN A 518 -40.76 15.43 -26.98
N GLN A 519 -40.92 14.23 -26.40
CA GLN A 519 -42.17 13.48 -26.42
C GLN A 519 -42.90 13.63 -25.08
N ARG A 520 -44.12 14.19 -25.11
CA ARG A 520 -45.09 14.25 -23.98
C ARG A 520 -44.54 14.69 -22.61
N GLN A 521 -44.68 15.99 -22.32
CA GLN A 521 -44.56 16.52 -20.95
C GLN A 521 -45.91 16.57 -20.24
N ASN A 522 -45.98 16.02 -19.03
CA ASN A 522 -47.15 16.14 -18.16
C ASN A 522 -46.88 17.22 -17.10
N TYR A 523 -47.45 18.40 -17.30
CA TYR A 523 -47.48 19.47 -16.28
C TYR A 523 -48.66 19.24 -15.34
N ARG A 524 -48.40 19.15 -14.03
CA ARG A 524 -49.46 19.02 -13.00
C ARG A 524 -49.33 20.02 -11.88
#